data_AF-A0A817UF31-F1
#
_entry.id   AF-A0A817UF31-F1
#
_cell.length_a   1.000
_cell.length_b   1.000
_cell.length_c   1.000
_cell.angle_alpha   90.00
_cell.angle_beta   90.00
_cell.angle_gamma   90.00
#
_symmetry.space_group_name_H-M   'P 1'
#
loop_
_entity.id
_entity.type
_entity.pdbx_description
1 polymer ?
#
loop_
_entity_poly.entity_id
_entity_poly.type
_entity_poly.pdbx_seq_one_letter_code
_entity_poly.pdbx_strand_id
1 'polypeptide(L)' 'MPQHEISRKLKISRHYVQQTIRKFNEFHTVATKPGAGRHSKLTNRQNRAIKLQQVRDDTLSLTDLSDTFKQVST' A
#
# COMPACT_ATOMS: atom_id res chain seq x y z
N MET A 1 25.70 -20.30 -18.46
CA MET A 1 25.20 -20.00 -19.83
C MET A 1 25.62 -18.58 -20.23
N PRO A 2 26.25 -18.40 -21.40
CA PRO A 2 26.57 -17.07 -21.92
C PRO A 2 25.31 -16.22 -22.21
N GLN A 3 25.35 -14.91 -21.90
CA GLN A 3 24.20 -13.99 -22.07
C GLN A 3 23.66 -13.92 -23.50
N HIS A 4 24.53 -14.11 -24.49
CA HIS A 4 24.15 -14.10 -25.90
C HIS A 4 23.30 -15.32 -26.30
N GLU A 5 23.48 -16.47 -25.62
CA GLU A 5 22.62 -17.64 -25.83
C GLU A 5 21.23 -17.43 -25.25
N ILE A 6 21.14 -16.77 -24.10
CA ILE A 6 19.86 -16.40 -23.45
C ILE A 6 19.09 -15.45 -24.36
N SER A 7 19.75 -14.42 -24.90
CA SER A 7 19.18 -13.48 -25.85
C SER A 7 18.60 -14.19 -27.09
N ARG A 8 19.34 -15.15 -27.66
CA ARG A 8 18.87 -15.95 -28.82
C ARG A 8 17.68 -16.84 -28.48
N LYS A 9 17.72 -17.57 -27.37
CA LYS A 9 16.64 -18.48 -26.95
C LYS A 9 15.35 -17.74 -26.64
N LEU A 10 15.46 -16.58 -25.98
CA LEU A 10 14.31 -15.81 -25.51
C LEU A 10 13.89 -14.71 -26.50
N LYS A 11 14.60 -14.55 -27.63
CA LYS A 11 14.36 -13.51 -28.65
C LYS A 11 14.24 -12.09 -28.05
N ILE A 12 15.07 -11.79 -27.04
CA ILE A 12 15.14 -10.49 -26.36
C ILE A 12 16.53 -9.88 -26.57
N SER A 13 16.62 -8.55 -26.49
CA SER A 13 17.90 -7.87 -26.67
C SER A 13 18.92 -8.26 -25.59
N ARG A 14 20.21 -8.34 -25.97
CA ARG A 14 21.30 -8.61 -25.01
C ARG A 14 21.34 -7.58 -23.89
N HIS A 15 21.03 -6.32 -24.20
CA HIS A 15 20.91 -5.25 -23.22
C HIS A 15 19.84 -5.56 -22.15
N TYR A 16 18.67 -6.06 -22.56
CA TYR A 16 17.61 -6.44 -21.64
C TYR A 16 18.03 -7.61 -20.73
N VAL A 17 18.68 -8.63 -21.29
CA VAL A 17 19.25 -9.76 -20.50
C VAL A 17 20.21 -9.26 -19.43
N GLN A 18 21.11 -8.34 -19.80
CA GLN A 18 22.10 -7.79 -18.87
C GLN A 18 21.44 -6.97 -17.75
N GLN A 19 20.44 -6.14 -18.06
CA GLN A 19 19.70 -5.39 -17.05
C GLN A 19 18.93 -6.30 -16.09
N THR A 20 18.30 -7.36 -16.59
CA THR A 20 17.57 -8.31 -15.75
C THR A 20 18.49 -9.04 -14.79
N ILE A 21 19.67 -9.50 -15.25
CA ILE A 21 20.66 -10.14 -14.38
C ILE A 21 21.16 -9.16 -13.30
N ARG A 22 21.45 -7.91 -13.69
CA ARG A 22 21.90 -6.88 -12.77
C ARG A 22 20.85 -6.60 -11.69
N LYS A 23 19.59 -6.40 -12.09
CA LYS A 23 18.47 -6.20 -11.15
C LYS A 23 18.31 -7.41 -10.24
N PHE A 24 18.32 -8.63 -10.78
CA PHE A 24 18.22 -9.85 -9.99
C PHE A 24 19.30 -9.92 -8.91
N ASN A 25 20.56 -9.62 -9.26
CA ASN A 25 21.65 -9.54 -8.30
C ASN A 25 21.43 -8.43 -7.27
N GLU A 26 21.02 -7.23 -7.68
CA GLU A 26 20.69 -6.13 -6.76
C GLU A 26 19.57 -6.52 -5.79
N PHE A 27 18.51 -7.20 -6.26
CA PHE A 27 17.40 -7.68 -5.45
C PHE A 27 17.79 -8.80 -4.47
N HIS A 28 18.83 -9.58 -4.76
CA HIS A 28 19.23 -10.73 -3.95
C HIS A 28 20.47 -10.47 -3.07
N THR A 29 21.27 -9.46 -3.40
CA THR A 29 22.45 -9.06 -2.62
C THR A 29 22.19 -7.89 -1.68
N VAL A 30 21.19 -7.05 -2.00
CA VAL A 30 20.76 -5.95 -1.14
C VAL A 30 19.39 -6.35 -0.62
N ALA A 31 19.25 -6.51 0.70
CA ALA A 31 17.94 -6.62 1.34
C ALA A 31 17.10 -5.43 0.84
N THR A 32 16.18 -5.69 -0.09
CA THR A 32 15.50 -4.62 -0.79
C THR A 32 14.65 -3.89 0.22
N LYS A 33 15.09 -2.69 0.60
CA LYS A 33 14.25 -1.76 1.36
C LYS A 33 12.97 -1.63 0.55
N PRO A 34 11.78 -1.82 1.17
CA PRO A 34 10.52 -1.65 0.48
C PRO A 34 10.57 -0.33 -0.29
N GLY A 35 10.30 -0.38 -1.60
CA GLY A 35 10.27 0.83 -2.41
C GLY A 35 9.42 1.86 -1.70
N ALA A 36 9.92 3.10 -1.58
CA ALA A 36 9.22 4.17 -0.90
C ALA A 36 7.82 4.28 -1.53
N GLY A 37 6.83 3.75 -0.81
CA GLY A 37 5.47 3.71 -1.29
C GLY A 37 5.03 5.13 -1.64
N ARG A 38 4.22 5.25 -2.69
CA ARG A 38 3.68 6.54 -3.13
C ARG A 38 3.10 7.25 -1.91
N HIS A 39 3.64 8.42 -1.56
CA HIS A 39 3.18 9.18 -0.41
C HIS A 39 1.66 9.37 -0.50
N SER A 40 0.96 9.03 0.58
CA SER A 40 -0.45 9.31 0.75
C SER A 40 -0.71 10.78 0.39
N LYS A 41 -1.69 11.05 -0.48
CA LYS A 41 -2.15 12.42 -0.77
C LYS A 41 -2.69 13.12 0.48
N LEU A 42 -3.06 12.34 1.50
CA LEU A 42 -3.55 12.82 2.77
C LEU A 42 -2.39 13.03 3.74
N THR A 43 -2.34 14.22 4.32
CA THR A 43 -1.45 14.54 5.44
C THR A 43 -1.89 13.79 6.70
N ASN A 44 -0.96 13.55 7.63
CA ASN A 44 -1.28 12.94 8.93
C ASN A 44 -2.36 13.72 9.70
N ARG A 45 -2.41 15.06 9.52
CA ARG A 45 -3.43 15.93 10.11
C ARG A 45 -4.82 15.64 9.54
N GLN A 46 -4.95 15.49 8.23
CA GLN A 46 -6.22 15.16 7.58
C GLN A 46 -6.70 13.76 7.99
N ASN A 47 -5.80 12.77 8.03
CA ASN A 47 -6.15 11.43 8.50
C ASN A 47 -6.64 11.42 9.95
N ARG A 48 -6.03 12.22 10.83
CA ARG A 48 -6.47 12.36 12.22
C ARG A 48 -7.84 13.04 12.31
N ALA A 49 -8.10 14.06 11.49
CA ALA A 49 -9.38 14.74 11.45
C ALA A 49 -10.51 13.80 10.99
N ILE A 50 -10.28 13.00 9.94
CA ILE A 50 -11.25 12.01 9.45
C ILE A 50 -11.58 10.99 10.54
N LYS A 51 -10.57 10.44 11.23
CA LYS A 51 -10.79 9.49 12.33
C LYS A 51 -11.57 10.12 13.48
N LEU A 52 -11.27 11.36 13.86
CA LEU A 52 -11.99 12.05 14.92
C LEU A 52 -13.44 12.36 14.53
N GLN A 53 -13.69 12.68 13.25
CA GLN A 53 -15.04 12.88 12.74
C GLN A 53 -15.85 11.58 12.81
N GLN A 54 -15.29 10.47 12.33
CA GLN A 54 -15.94 9.15 12.42
C GLN A 54 -16.29 8.77 13.86
N VAL A 55 -15.37 8.94 14.81
CA VAL A 55 -15.64 8.65 16.22
C VAL A 55 -16.77 9.53 16.78
N ARG A 56 -16.84 10.81 16.40
CA ARG A 56 -17.94 11.69 16.82
C ARG A 56 -19.28 11.24 16.24
N ASP A 57 -19.31 10.92 14.95
CA ASP A 57 -20.52 10.49 14.26
C ASP A 57 -21.03 9.17 14.84
N ASP A 58 -20.14 8.21 15.11
CA ASP A 58 -20.47 6.94 15.77
C ASP A 58 -20.98 7.16 17.20
N THR A 59 -20.37 8.07 17.95
CA THR A 59 -20.78 8.36 19.34
C THR A 59 -22.17 9.01 19.38
N LEU A 60 -22.43 9.96 18.47
CA LEU A 60 -23.75 10.60 18.33
C LEU A 60 -24.83 9.57 17.95
N SER A 61 -24.50 8.68 17.01
CA SER A 61 -25.39 7.58 16.62
C SER A 61 -25.74 6.65 17.78
N LEU A 62 -24.76 6.33 18.64
CA LEU A 62 -25.00 5.48 19.83
C LEU A 62 -25.86 6.17 20.89
N THR A 63 -25.68 7.48 21.09
CA THR A 63 -26.54 8.25 22.01
C THR A 63 -27.97 8.32 21.49
N ASP A 64 -28.16 8.57 20.19
CA ASP A 64 -29.49 8.63 19.57
C ASP A 64 -30.22 7.28 19.69
N LEU A 65 -29.51 6.17 19.46
CA LEU A 65 -30.06 4.83 19.68
C LEU A 65 -30.43 4.60 21.16
N SER A 66 -29.57 4.99 22.10
CA SER A 66 -29.86 4.85 23.53
C SER A 66 -31.11 5.62 23.96
N ASP A 67 -31.32 6.82 23.45
CA ASP A 67 -32.47 7.64 23.83
C ASP A 67 -33.76 7.15 23.18
N THR A 68 -33.67 6.56 21.97
CA THR A 68 -34.79 5.86 21.33
C THR A 68 -35.24 4.65 22.15
N PHE A 69 -34.29 3.84 22.68
CA PHE A 69 -34.61 2.70 23.55
C PHE A 69 -35.26 3.10 24.88
N LYS A 70 -34.88 4.25 25.45
CA LYS A 70 -35.48 4.76 26.69
C LYS A 70 -36.94 5.18 26.51
N GLN A 71 -37.29 5.78 25.37
CA GLN A 71 -38.66 6.22 25.10
C GLN A 71 -39.64 5.05 24.87
N VAL A 72 -39.18 3.95 24.28
CA VAL A 72 -40.02 2.77 23.99
C VAL A 72 -40.30 1.93 25.24
N SER A 73 -39.55 2.13 26.34
CA SER A 73 -39.68 1.34 27.59
C SER A 73 -40.54 2.02 28.67
N THR A 74 -41.27 3.09 28.34
CA THR A 74 -42.23 3.81 29.20
C THR A 74 -43.62 3.76 28.60
#